data_AF-A0A4R2TS81-F1
#
_entry.id   AF-A0A4R2TS81-F1
#
_cell.length_a   1.000
_cell.length_b   1.000
_cell.length_c   1.000
_cell.angle_alpha   90.00
_cell.angle_beta   90.00
_cell.angle_gamma   90.00
#
_symmetry.space_group_name_H-M   'P 1'
#
loop_
_entity.id
_entity.type
_entity.pdbx_description
1 polymer ?
#
loop_
_entity_poly.entity_id
_entity_poly.type
_entity_poly.pdbx_seq_one_letter_code
_entity_poly.pdbx_strand_id
1 'polypeptide(L)'
;MRRFEVIRFSIPALAAMGLVAGGPALAQSGAQSGSDSSKTLDTLANCQVIAADAARLACFDSAAGQIASARKSGNLLALDRGKVIERKRQRFGLADAAQSPLGGGEADRLTKVTEVRTTIASVKPSSYARYSLQLANNTVWETIEPLTLQPRPGTAIVVKQSGFGGFRATIAGERPILVKRQR
;
A
#
# COMPACT_ATOMS: atom_id res chain seq x y z
N MET A 1 29.31 -81.94 32.40
CA MET A 1 28.53 -83.04 31.78
C MET A 1 27.11 -83.01 32.34
N ARG A 2 26.11 -83.31 31.50
CA ARG A 2 24.63 -83.27 31.70
C ARG A 2 24.02 -81.85 31.60
N ARG A 3 23.44 -81.43 30.46
CA ARG A 3 22.24 -81.87 29.69
C ARG A 3 20.91 -81.56 30.39
N PHE A 4 19.91 -81.29 29.53
CA PHE A 4 18.44 -81.16 29.71
C PHE A 4 17.93 -79.70 29.74
N GLU A 5 17.52 -79.16 28.59
CA GLU A 5 16.18 -79.25 27.93
C GLU A 5 15.07 -78.49 28.68
N VAL A 6 14.66 -77.30 28.19
CA VAL A 6 13.52 -76.97 27.30
C VAL A 6 12.15 -77.08 28.00
N ILE A 7 11.22 -76.17 27.61
CA ILE A 7 9.74 -76.14 27.79
C ILE A 7 9.31 -75.09 28.86
N ARG A 8 8.39 -74.12 28.70
CA ARG A 8 7.31 -73.82 27.73
C ARG A 8 6.88 -72.33 27.86
N PHE A 9 6.48 -71.72 26.73
CA PHE A 9 5.32 -70.83 26.52
C PHE A 9 4.91 -69.76 27.56
N SER A 10 4.91 -68.48 27.13
CA SER A 10 3.67 -67.68 26.94
C SER A 10 3.95 -66.30 26.32
N ILE A 11 3.19 -65.95 25.28
CA ILE A 11 3.06 -64.62 24.66
C ILE A 11 1.74 -64.03 25.18
N PRO A 12 1.69 -62.76 25.65
CA PRO A 12 1.07 -61.67 24.87
C PRO A 12 1.80 -60.31 25.05
N ALA A 13 2.14 -59.57 23.99
CA ALA A 13 1.33 -58.71 23.11
C ALA A 13 1.36 -57.20 23.50
N LEU A 14 1.75 -56.39 22.50
CA LEU A 14 1.37 -54.99 22.19
C LEU A 14 1.91 -53.79 23.00
N ALA A 15 2.71 -52.95 22.31
CA ALA A 15 2.62 -51.48 22.16
C ALA A 15 4.00 -50.93 21.72
N ALA A 16 4.22 -49.92 20.87
CA ALA A 16 3.45 -49.12 19.91
C ALA A 16 4.55 -48.39 19.08
N MET A 17 4.50 -48.41 17.74
CA MET A 17 5.52 -47.78 16.88
C MET A 17 4.95 -46.53 16.20
N GLY A 18 5.70 -45.44 16.32
CA GLY A 18 5.23 -44.05 16.24
C GLY A 18 4.92 -43.48 14.85
N LEU A 19 4.05 -42.47 14.89
CA LEU A 19 3.69 -41.54 13.82
C LEU A 19 4.89 -40.69 13.37
N VAL A 20 5.04 -40.52 12.05
CA VAL A 20 5.76 -39.37 11.46
C VAL A 20 4.77 -38.64 10.55
N ALA A 21 4.29 -37.49 11.02
CA ALA A 21 3.49 -36.56 10.21
C ALA A 21 4.42 -35.46 9.65
N GLY A 22 4.58 -35.41 8.33
CA GLY A 22 5.24 -34.31 7.63
C GLY A 22 4.31 -33.10 7.56
N GLY A 23 4.70 -32.00 8.21
CA GLY A 23 4.00 -30.72 8.13
C GLY A 23 4.39 -29.92 6.88
N PRO A 24 3.47 -29.15 6.26
CA PRO A 24 3.80 -28.30 5.13
C PRO A 24 4.56 -27.06 5.62
N ALA A 25 5.69 -26.76 4.99
CA ALA A 25 6.42 -25.52 5.17
C ALA A 25 5.62 -24.36 4.57
N LEU A 26 5.11 -23.46 5.41
CA LEU A 26 4.57 -22.18 4.97
C LEU A 26 5.76 -21.24 4.66
N ALA A 27 5.98 -20.99 3.37
CA ALA A 27 6.87 -19.95 2.89
C ALA A 27 6.25 -18.57 3.14
N GLN A 28 6.57 -17.96 4.29
CA GLN A 28 6.41 -16.52 4.50
C GLN A 28 7.63 -15.79 3.90
N SER A 29 7.51 -15.36 2.65
CA SER A 29 8.47 -14.45 2.02
C SER A 29 7.70 -13.30 1.37
N GLY A 30 7.48 -12.22 2.11
CA GLY A 30 6.73 -11.08 1.57
C GLY A 30 6.64 -9.80 2.39
N ALA A 31 7.22 -9.72 3.60
CA ALA A 31 7.04 -8.53 4.46
C ALA A 31 8.34 -7.90 5.00
N GLN A 32 9.52 -8.46 4.72
CA GLN A 32 10.77 -8.01 5.38
C GLN A 32 11.50 -6.87 4.65
N SER A 33 11.23 -6.60 3.37
CA SER A 33 11.99 -5.62 2.59
C SER A 33 11.80 -4.16 3.03
N GLY A 34 10.69 -3.83 3.70
CA GLY A 34 10.44 -2.48 4.21
C GLY A 34 11.27 -2.13 5.46
N SER A 35 11.59 -3.13 6.28
CA SER A 35 12.34 -2.99 7.54
C SER A 35 13.82 -2.72 7.30
N ASP A 36 14.42 -3.36 6.29
CA ASP A 36 15.87 -3.26 6.06
C ASP A 36 16.26 -1.94 5.40
N SER A 37 15.43 -1.40 4.51
CA SER A 37 15.68 -0.10 3.88
C SER A 37 15.62 1.07 4.86
N SER A 38 14.73 1.04 5.86
CA SER A 38 14.67 2.13 6.86
C SER A 38 15.93 2.14 7.73
N LYS A 39 16.38 0.97 8.18
CA LYS A 39 17.61 0.82 8.98
C LYS A 39 18.85 1.36 8.27
N THR A 40 18.95 1.21 6.94
CA THR A 40 20.07 1.76 6.16
C THR A 40 20.07 3.29 6.19
N LEU A 41 18.90 3.94 6.13
CA LEU A 41 18.80 5.40 6.22
C LEU A 41 19.04 5.90 7.65
N ASP A 42 18.57 5.18 8.66
CA ASP A 42 18.82 5.51 10.08
C ASP A 42 20.32 5.50 10.42
N THR A 43 21.09 4.65 9.74
CA THR A 43 22.56 4.58 9.89
C THR A 43 23.23 5.90 9.53
N LEU A 44 22.74 6.65 8.54
CA LEU A 44 23.28 7.95 8.17
C LEU A 44 23.09 8.99 9.29
N ALA A 45 21.95 8.97 9.98
CA ALA A 45 21.70 9.86 11.11
C ALA A 45 22.64 9.53 12.28
N ASN A 46 22.91 8.24 12.52
CA ASN A 46 23.86 7.80 13.55
C ASN A 46 25.30 8.22 13.24
N CYS A 47 25.70 8.29 11.97
CA CYS A 47 27.03 8.81 11.62
C CYS A 47 27.21 10.30 11.99
N GLN A 48 26.14 11.10 12.00
CA GLN A 48 26.24 12.54 12.29
C GLN A 48 26.68 12.85 13.72
N VAL A 49 26.37 11.98 14.69
CA VAL A 49 26.69 12.19 16.10
C VAL A 49 28.12 11.79 16.48
N ILE A 50 28.90 11.24 15.53
CA ILE A 50 30.31 10.88 15.75
C ILE A 50 31.17 12.15 15.77
N ALA A 51 31.86 12.39 16.89
CA ALA A 51 32.68 13.59 17.07
C ALA A 51 34.01 13.55 16.27
N ALA A 52 34.65 12.38 16.17
CA ALA A 52 35.93 12.24 15.50
C ALA A 52 35.75 12.21 13.97
N ASP A 53 36.37 13.16 13.26
CA ASP A 53 36.19 13.36 11.82
C ASP A 53 36.51 12.12 10.97
N ALA A 54 37.64 11.47 11.23
CA ALA A 54 38.04 10.28 10.49
C ALA A 54 37.06 9.11 10.68
N ALA A 55 36.56 8.93 11.91
CA ALA A 55 35.57 7.90 12.22
C ALA A 55 34.19 8.22 11.59
N ARG A 56 33.80 9.49 11.60
CA ARG A 56 32.57 9.98 10.98
C ARG A 56 32.58 9.79 9.46
N LEU A 57 33.69 10.13 8.79
CA LEU A 57 33.85 9.94 7.36
C LEU A 57 33.76 8.45 6.97
N ALA A 58 34.49 7.58 7.68
CA ALA A 58 34.44 6.14 7.44
C ALA A 58 33.02 5.56 7.63
N CYS A 59 32.27 6.07 8.61
CA CYS A 59 30.86 5.71 8.82
C CYS A 59 29.99 6.11 7.61
N PHE A 60 30.13 7.33 7.12
CA PHE A 60 29.39 7.81 5.95
C PHE A 60 29.72 7.02 4.68
N ASP A 61 31.00 6.73 4.43
CA ASP A 61 31.42 5.99 3.23
C ASP A 61 30.84 4.57 3.22
N SER A 62 30.84 3.89 4.37
CA SER A 62 30.23 2.56 4.53
C SER A 62 28.71 2.61 4.28
N ALA A 63 28.01 3.55 4.90
CA ALA A 63 26.56 3.71 4.72
C ALA A 63 26.19 4.07 3.27
N ALA A 64 26.98 4.94 2.63
CA ALA A 64 26.80 5.30 1.23
C ALA A 64 26.98 4.08 0.31
N GLY A 65 27.99 3.23 0.57
CA GLY A 65 28.20 1.98 -0.15
C GLY A 65 27.02 1.01 -0.04
N GLN A 66 26.44 0.87 1.16
CA GLN A 66 25.26 0.04 1.39
C GLN A 66 24.03 0.56 0.63
N ILE A 67 23.77 1.87 0.66
CA ILE A 67 22.67 2.49 -0.08
C ILE A 67 22.87 2.31 -1.59
N ALA A 68 24.09 2.51 -2.10
CA ALA A 68 24.39 2.31 -3.51
C ALA A 68 24.15 0.85 -3.94
N SER A 69 24.55 -0.12 -3.12
CA SER A 69 24.29 -1.54 -3.34
C SER A 69 22.80 -1.85 -3.31
N ALA A 70 22.06 -1.39 -2.29
CA ALA A 70 20.62 -1.61 -2.15
C ALA A 70 19.81 -0.98 -3.29
N ARG A 71 20.24 0.17 -3.81
CA ARG A 71 19.64 0.78 -5.01
C ARG A 71 19.88 -0.07 -6.25
N LYS A 72 21.11 -0.58 -6.44
CA LYS A 72 21.46 -1.44 -7.58
C LYS A 72 20.72 -2.77 -7.54
N SER A 73 20.53 -3.36 -6.36
CA SER A 73 19.80 -4.63 -6.20
C SER A 73 18.28 -4.47 -6.21
N GLY A 74 17.75 -3.24 -6.24
CA GLY A 74 16.32 -2.96 -6.16
C GLY A 74 15.72 -3.10 -4.76
N ASN A 75 16.55 -3.33 -3.74
CA ASN A 75 16.10 -3.45 -2.34
C ASN A 75 15.76 -2.09 -1.71
N LEU A 76 16.25 -0.98 -2.29
CA LEU A 76 15.93 0.38 -1.88
C LEU A 76 15.45 1.23 -3.07
N LEU A 77 14.25 1.80 -2.94
CA LEU A 77 13.66 2.71 -3.93
C LEU A 77 13.46 4.10 -3.33
N ALA A 78 14.04 5.11 -3.94
CA ALA A 78 13.77 6.51 -3.61
C ALA A 78 12.62 7.03 -4.48
N LEU A 79 11.55 7.50 -3.83
CA LEU A 79 10.38 8.03 -4.52
C LEU A 79 10.25 9.53 -4.31
N ASP A 80 9.99 10.26 -5.39
CA ASP A 80 9.63 11.67 -5.32
C ASP A 80 8.22 11.82 -4.74
N ARG A 81 8.11 12.55 -3.63
CA ARG A 81 6.84 12.77 -2.92
C ARG A 81 5.78 13.43 -3.81
N GLY A 82 6.15 14.42 -4.60
CA GLY A 82 5.24 15.13 -5.49
C GLY A 82 4.66 14.21 -6.55
N LYS A 83 5.50 13.38 -7.17
CA LYS A 83 5.06 12.36 -8.14
C LYS A 83 4.14 11.31 -7.50
N VAL A 84 4.43 10.88 -6.27
CA VAL A 84 3.55 9.94 -5.54
C VAL A 84 2.17 10.57 -5.32
N ILE A 85 2.12 11.82 -4.87
CA ILE A 85 0.86 12.54 -4.65
C ILE A 85 0.09 12.71 -5.97
N GLU A 86 0.76 13.07 -7.05
CA GLU A 86 0.12 13.26 -8.35
C GLU A 86 -0.49 11.96 -8.88
N ARG A 87 0.26 10.85 -8.78
CA ARG A 87 -0.24 9.51 -9.10
C ARG A 87 -1.43 9.12 -8.24
N LYS A 88 -1.40 9.42 -6.94
CA LYS A 88 -2.53 9.20 -6.02
C LYS A 88 -3.76 10.04 -6.39
N ARG A 89 -3.58 11.30 -6.84
CA ARG A 89 -4.68 12.16 -7.34
C ARG A 89 -5.32 11.61 -8.60
N GLN A 90 -4.53 11.10 -9.54
CA GLN A 90 -5.05 10.50 -10.77
C GLN A 90 -5.86 9.23 -10.51
N ARG A 91 -5.48 8.45 -9.49
CA ARG A 91 -6.17 7.23 -9.07
C ARG A 91 -7.25 7.47 -8.01
N PHE A 92 -7.48 8.71 -7.58
CA PHE A 92 -8.45 9.03 -6.55
C PHE A 92 -9.86 8.63 -7.00
N GLY A 93 -10.57 7.86 -6.17
CA GLY A 93 -11.90 7.36 -6.50
C GLY A 93 -11.96 5.89 -6.92
N LEU A 94 -10.83 5.27 -7.30
CA LEU A 94 -10.82 3.87 -7.73
C LEU A 94 -10.80 2.92 -6.54
N ALA A 95 -11.59 1.84 -6.59
CA ALA A 95 -11.66 0.84 -5.52
C ALA A 95 -10.30 0.18 -5.23
N ASP A 96 -9.48 -0.01 -6.26
CA ASP A 96 -8.15 -0.65 -6.18
C ASP A 96 -7.03 0.33 -5.78
N ALA A 97 -7.36 1.58 -5.45
CA ALA A 97 -6.38 2.58 -5.00
C ALA A 97 -5.98 2.42 -3.53
N ALA A 98 -6.64 1.54 -2.78
CA ALA A 98 -6.39 1.33 -1.35
C ALA A 98 -5.09 0.55 -1.06
N GLN A 99 -4.57 -0.19 -2.03
CA GLN A 99 -3.25 -0.84 -1.91
C GLN A 99 -2.16 0.20 -2.13
N SER A 100 -1.75 0.84 -1.02
CA SER A 100 -0.56 1.70 -1.03
C SER A 100 0.68 0.80 -1.15
N PRO A 101 1.50 0.96 -2.20
CA PRO A 101 2.76 0.20 -2.32
C PRO A 101 3.78 0.55 -1.22
N LEU A 102 3.48 1.53 -0.36
CA LEU A 102 4.38 2.06 0.65
C LEU A 102 4.23 1.42 2.04
N GLY A 103 3.48 0.32 2.18
CA GLY A 103 3.47 -0.49 3.41
C GLY A 103 2.84 0.17 4.65
N GLY A 104 2.21 1.33 4.50
CA GLY A 104 1.64 2.11 5.62
C GLY A 104 2.70 2.90 6.41
N GLY A 105 2.26 3.83 7.27
CA GLY A 105 3.13 4.67 8.11
C GLY A 105 3.12 6.15 7.75
N GLU A 106 4.08 6.93 8.29
CA GLU A 106 4.08 8.40 8.15
C GLU A 106 4.24 8.86 6.70
N ALA A 107 5.05 8.16 5.89
CA ALA A 107 5.16 8.44 4.46
C ALA A 107 3.82 8.30 3.72
N ASP A 108 3.00 7.33 4.11
CA ASP A 108 1.65 7.16 3.54
C ASP A 108 0.70 8.27 4.03
N ARG A 109 0.79 8.66 5.31
CA ARG A 109 0.03 9.80 5.88
C ARG A 109 0.35 11.11 5.15
N LEU A 110 1.64 11.40 4.96
CA LEU A 110 2.14 12.60 4.30
C LEU A 110 1.84 12.66 2.79
N THR A 111 1.56 11.51 2.17
CA THR A 111 1.20 11.42 0.74
C THR A 111 -0.28 11.12 0.52
N LYS A 112 -1.10 11.06 1.58
CA LYS A 112 -2.52 10.76 1.48
C LYS A 112 -3.26 11.86 0.72
N VAL A 113 -4.07 11.46 -0.26
CA VAL A 113 -4.94 12.36 -1.02
C VAL A 113 -6.38 12.08 -0.57
N THR A 114 -7.00 13.04 0.11
CA THR A 114 -8.40 12.95 0.57
C THR A 114 -9.33 13.85 -0.23
N GLU A 115 -8.77 14.80 -0.99
CA GLU A 115 -9.49 15.70 -1.88
C GLU A 115 -8.72 15.94 -3.18
N VAL A 116 -9.48 16.12 -4.25
CA VAL A 116 -8.98 16.55 -5.57
C VAL A 116 -9.74 17.81 -5.96
N ARG A 117 -8.99 18.89 -6.20
CA ARG A 117 -9.50 20.16 -6.73
C ARG A 117 -9.12 20.25 -8.19
N THR A 118 -10.10 20.43 -9.06
CA THR A 118 -9.90 20.48 -10.51
C THR A 118 -11.05 21.23 -11.18
N THR A 119 -11.13 21.17 -12.50
CA THR A 119 -12.22 21.74 -13.30
C THR A 119 -12.91 20.64 -14.10
N ILE A 120 -14.16 20.90 -14.46
CA ILE A 120 -14.94 20.04 -15.35
C ILE A 120 -14.47 20.27 -16.78
N ALA A 121 -14.00 19.23 -17.46
CA ALA A 121 -13.59 19.29 -18.85
C ALA A 121 -14.77 19.05 -19.82
N SER A 122 -15.65 18.10 -19.51
CA SER A 122 -16.89 17.90 -20.28
C SER A 122 -18.00 17.30 -19.41
N VAL A 123 -19.23 17.49 -19.87
CA VAL A 123 -20.45 17.07 -19.17
C VAL A 123 -21.33 16.33 -20.15
N LYS A 124 -21.77 15.14 -19.77
CA LYS A 124 -22.76 14.35 -20.51
C LYS A 124 -23.97 14.10 -19.62
N PRO A 125 -25.20 14.34 -20.09
CA PRO A 125 -26.38 13.95 -19.34
C PRO A 125 -26.43 12.43 -19.18
N SER A 126 -26.90 12.00 -18.02
CA SER A 126 -27.31 10.63 -17.69
C SER A 126 -28.82 10.63 -17.44
N SER A 127 -29.34 9.60 -16.78
CA SER A 127 -30.76 9.51 -16.43
C SER A 127 -31.13 10.42 -15.25
N TYR A 128 -32.41 10.84 -15.17
CA TYR A 128 -32.98 11.53 -13.99
C TYR A 128 -32.18 12.75 -13.49
N ALA A 129 -31.83 13.68 -14.39
CA ALA A 129 -31.05 14.90 -14.07
C ALA A 129 -29.66 14.63 -13.44
N ARG A 130 -29.09 13.45 -13.70
CA ARG A 130 -27.73 13.08 -13.32
C ARG A 130 -26.78 13.34 -14.48
N TYR A 131 -25.50 13.45 -14.16
CA TYR A 131 -24.47 13.79 -15.15
C TYR A 131 -23.24 12.92 -15.00
N SER A 132 -22.66 12.58 -16.14
CA SER A 132 -21.29 12.09 -16.25
C SER A 132 -20.36 13.27 -16.50
N LEU A 133 -19.37 13.42 -15.63
CA LEU A 133 -18.44 14.54 -15.56
C LEU A 133 -17.04 14.04 -15.88
N GLN A 134 -16.50 14.46 -17.02
CA GLN A 134 -15.08 14.33 -17.32
C GLN A 134 -14.37 15.50 -16.67
N LEU A 135 -13.37 15.22 -15.84
CA LEU A 135 -12.55 16.24 -15.17
C LEU A 135 -11.23 16.47 -15.92
N ALA A 136 -10.60 17.63 -15.71
CA ALA A 136 -9.36 18.03 -16.37
C ALA A 136 -8.16 17.10 -16.06
N ASN A 137 -8.21 16.36 -14.95
CA ASN A 137 -7.23 15.31 -14.63
C ASN A 137 -7.53 13.96 -15.31
N ASN A 138 -8.28 13.94 -16.43
CA ASN A 138 -8.63 12.75 -17.23
C ASN A 138 -9.41 11.68 -16.45
N THR A 139 -10.39 12.16 -15.68
CA THR A 139 -10.97 11.43 -14.57
C THR A 139 -12.49 11.54 -14.68
N VAL A 140 -13.22 10.41 -14.75
CA VAL A 140 -14.68 10.40 -15.00
C VAL A 140 -15.45 10.08 -13.74
N TRP A 141 -16.45 10.91 -13.44
CA TRP A 141 -17.33 10.77 -12.28
C TRP A 141 -18.79 10.83 -12.71
N GLU A 142 -19.65 10.03 -12.09
CA GLU A 142 -21.08 10.10 -12.30
C GLU A 142 -21.77 10.59 -11.02
N THR A 143 -22.67 11.56 -11.15
CA THR A 143 -23.48 12.01 -10.03
C THR A 143 -24.43 10.90 -9.59
N ILE A 144 -24.62 10.75 -8.28
CA ILE A 144 -25.58 9.79 -7.70
C ILE A 144 -26.93 10.47 -7.47
N GLU A 145 -26.89 11.74 -7.12
CA GLU A 145 -28.04 12.60 -6.94
C GLU A 145 -28.28 13.45 -8.19
N PRO A 146 -29.53 13.88 -8.43
CA PRO A 146 -29.83 14.88 -9.45
C PRO A 146 -29.20 16.22 -9.08
N LEU A 147 -28.80 16.97 -10.11
CA LEU A 147 -28.38 18.36 -9.95
C LEU A 147 -29.53 19.31 -10.27
N THR A 148 -29.51 20.49 -9.64
CA THR A 148 -30.49 21.55 -9.87
C THR A 148 -30.21 22.28 -11.18
N LEU A 149 -28.93 22.46 -11.48
CA LEU A 149 -28.38 23.18 -12.62
C LEU A 149 -27.41 22.27 -13.36
N GLN A 150 -27.46 22.32 -14.69
CA GLN A 150 -26.50 21.60 -15.50
C GLN A 150 -25.09 22.17 -15.31
N PRO A 151 -24.09 21.35 -14.92
CA PRO A 151 -22.71 21.80 -14.82
C PRO A 151 -22.18 22.25 -16.17
N ARG A 152 -21.34 23.28 -16.18
CA ARG A 152 -20.67 23.78 -17.38
C ARG A 152 -19.22 23.33 -17.41
N PRO A 153 -18.66 23.03 -18.60
CA PRO A 153 -17.21 22.91 -18.76
C PRO A 153 -16.50 24.17 -18.26
N GLY A 154 -15.32 24.00 -17.66
CA GLY A 154 -14.53 25.06 -17.02
C GLY A 154 -14.88 25.32 -15.56
N THR A 155 -16.04 24.88 -15.07
CA THR A 155 -16.44 25.10 -13.66
C THR A 155 -15.54 24.34 -12.69
N ALA A 156 -15.15 25.00 -11.59
CA ALA A 156 -14.38 24.39 -10.53
C ALA A 156 -15.19 23.31 -9.80
N ILE A 157 -14.53 22.19 -9.52
CA ILE A 157 -15.10 21.06 -8.80
C ILE A 157 -14.10 20.53 -7.77
N VAL A 158 -14.60 20.23 -6.58
CA VAL A 158 -13.82 19.59 -5.51
C VAL A 158 -14.44 18.25 -5.19
N VAL A 159 -13.69 17.18 -5.43
CA VAL A 159 -14.12 15.81 -5.07
C VAL A 159 -13.41 15.40 -3.79
N LYS A 160 -14.16 15.05 -2.76
CA LYS A 160 -13.65 14.68 -1.44
C LYS A 160 -14.12 13.29 -1.03
N GLN A 161 -13.29 12.58 -0.27
CA GLN A 161 -13.71 11.33 0.38
C GLN A 161 -14.73 11.65 1.49
N SER A 162 -15.83 10.92 1.52
CA SER A 162 -16.87 11.06 2.56
C SER A 162 -16.50 10.24 3.80
N GLY A 163 -16.91 10.72 4.98
CA GLY A 163 -16.61 10.08 6.28
C GLY A 163 -17.23 8.68 6.45
N PHE A 164 -18.26 8.33 5.68
CA PHE A 164 -18.93 7.02 5.71
C PHE A 164 -18.60 6.15 4.48
N GLY A 165 -17.50 6.45 3.79
CA GLY A 165 -17.17 5.83 2.51
C GLY A 165 -17.81 6.55 1.33
N GLY A 166 -17.28 6.29 0.13
CA GLY A 166 -17.67 6.98 -1.10
C GLY A 166 -17.10 8.40 -1.22
N PHE A 167 -17.63 9.16 -2.17
CA PHE A 167 -17.10 10.48 -2.54
C PHE A 167 -18.23 11.50 -2.68
N ARG A 168 -17.91 12.76 -2.35
CA ARG A 168 -18.77 13.92 -2.59
C ARG A 168 -18.09 14.89 -3.52
N ALA A 169 -18.85 15.44 -4.47
CA ALA A 169 -18.40 16.56 -5.29
C ALA A 169 -19.06 17.85 -4.81
N THR A 170 -18.28 18.91 -4.75
CA THR A 170 -18.76 20.30 -4.60
C THR A 170 -18.51 21.01 -5.92
N ILE A 171 -19.57 21.45 -6.57
CA ILE A 171 -19.55 22.20 -7.82
C ILE A 171 -20.04 23.62 -7.50
N ALA A 172 -19.43 24.65 -8.09
CA ALA A 172 -19.86 26.02 -7.84
C ALA A 172 -21.35 26.22 -8.20
N GLY A 173 -22.14 26.75 -7.27
CA GLY A 173 -23.58 26.97 -7.44
C GLY A 173 -24.46 25.77 -7.07
N GLU A 174 -23.88 24.66 -6.62
CA GLU A 174 -24.61 23.46 -6.21
C GLU A 174 -24.30 23.07 -4.76
N ARG A 175 -25.21 22.32 -4.16
CA ARG A 175 -24.94 21.66 -2.88
C ARG A 175 -23.91 20.54 -3.07
N PRO A 176 -23.17 20.15 -2.03
CA PRO A 176 -22.34 18.95 -2.08
C PRO A 176 -23.20 17.71 -2.38
N ILE A 177 -22.86 16.97 -3.44
CA ILE A 177 -23.61 15.78 -3.88
C ILE A 177 -22.74 14.53 -3.86
N LEU A 178 -23.36 13.37 -3.66
CA LEU A 178 -22.69 12.09 -3.82
C LEU A 178 -22.33 11.82 -5.28
N VAL A 179 -21.11 11.32 -5.48
CA VAL A 179 -20.58 10.94 -6.80
C VAL A 179 -19.93 9.58 -6.72
N LYS A 180 -20.00 8.82 -7.82
CA LYS A 180 -19.24 7.58 -7.99
C LYS A 180 -18.19 7.76 -9.08
N ARG A 181 -17.04 7.14 -8.87
CA ARG A 181 -15.99 7.09 -9.86
C ARG A 181 -16.37 6.09 -10.96
N GLN A 182 -16.26 6.50 -12.22
CA GLN A 182 -16.33 5.58 -13.35
C GLN A 182 -14.93 5.02 -13.65
N ARG A 183 -14.87 3.73 -13.98
CA ARG A 183 -13.63 3.01 -14.30
C ARG A 183 -13.01 3.52 -15.60
#